data_AF-A0A0C2XLS8-F1
#
_entry.id   AF-A0A0C2XLS8-F1
#
_cell.length_a   1.000
_cell.length_b   1.000
_cell.length_c   1.000
_cell.angle_alpha   90.00
_cell.angle_beta   90.00
_cell.angle_gamma   90.00
#
_symmetry.space_group_name_H-M   'P 1'
#
loop_
_entity.id
_entity.type
_entity.pdbx_description
1 polymer ?
#
loop_
_entity_poly.entity_id
_entity_poly.type
_entity_poly.pdbx_seq_one_letter_code
_entity_poly.pdbx_strand_id
1 'polypeptide(L)'
;LPRAEAAFDDYQSQKKNGLCLKGTRETLLGELGSWLVDPTRSRIYVLSGLAGIGKSTIAYTFASRADKLGIIGASFFFSRDESDRKTAKKFFTTIAYQLCVYDKAFAKAIGDALLNERGSAAITKDLNEQLEALILEPLRDVVKSRVQPTVIVIDALDECDDRDATTVLASLERLVHNFPSFKVLITTRPQPHLDHRLNNHNVFYLQNIEDKIINNDIRLYLKFSLSRANKVIQVLFSQDSSMFASLNGRDAKFWDAVTGAPIGTIVDKVSAISDDFSTAASYNDGLITLYDVNSCTSLATLNVAPASVVKLAISPDGCRLAAGLSDSTVCLWNWSSADPVVQRLHQFAWNEELNFSPDCSRLTSCHADGTIGLWDTGCSRQLISTLKTKGRKVKSCIFSTDGSHLVSASFRSAIKLWDCRNGARIGTLKPTNPTVTSMVFLRGMLAVRSQTDHDSDSPKSDITLWDTKT
;
A
#
# COMPACT_ATOMS: atom_id res chain seq x y z
N LEU A 1 32.07 10.45 -23.85
CA LEU A 1 31.27 9.53 -24.69
C LEU A 1 29.82 10.00 -24.69
N PRO A 2 29.18 10.17 -25.86
CA PRO A 2 27.72 10.37 -25.93
C PRO A 2 27.00 9.17 -25.31
N ARG A 3 26.02 9.40 -24.43
CA ARG A 3 25.29 8.32 -23.75
C ARG A 3 23.77 8.51 -23.78
N ALA A 4 23.05 7.40 -23.65
CA ALA A 4 21.61 7.37 -23.40
C ALA A 4 21.36 7.12 -21.91
N GLU A 5 20.22 7.59 -21.39
CA GLU A 5 19.73 7.25 -20.04
C GLU A 5 19.04 5.88 -20.07
N ALA A 6 19.83 4.84 -20.32
CA ALA A 6 19.35 3.48 -20.59
C ALA A 6 19.85 2.43 -19.58
N ALA A 7 20.59 2.84 -18.54
CA ALA A 7 21.10 1.91 -17.53
C ALA A 7 19.96 1.42 -16.62
N PHE A 8 20.17 0.26 -15.98
CA PHE A 8 19.19 -0.30 -15.06
C PHE A 8 19.00 0.58 -13.82
N ASP A 9 20.04 1.27 -13.37
CA ASP A 9 20.03 2.15 -12.20
C ASP A 9 19.62 3.60 -12.53
N ASP A 10 19.36 3.94 -13.79
CA ASP A 10 18.82 5.24 -14.17
C ASP A 10 17.40 5.43 -13.59
N TYR A 11 17.10 6.64 -13.11
CA TYR A 11 15.85 6.98 -12.39
C TYR A 11 14.57 6.58 -13.15
N GLN A 12 14.57 6.73 -14.49
CA GLN A 12 13.41 6.34 -15.31
C GLN A 12 13.22 4.83 -15.36
N SER A 13 14.32 4.07 -15.47
CA SER A 13 14.32 2.61 -15.43
C SER A 13 13.84 2.09 -14.07
N GLN A 14 14.29 2.71 -12.96
CA GLN A 14 13.84 2.38 -11.60
C GLN A 14 12.34 2.65 -11.40
N LYS A 15 11.81 3.73 -11.99
CA LYS A 15 10.39 4.10 -11.86
C LYS A 15 9.47 3.20 -12.69
N LYS A 16 9.92 2.77 -13.88
CA LYS A 16 9.15 1.88 -14.77
C LYS A 16 9.21 0.42 -14.32
N ASN A 17 10.35 -0.06 -13.80
CA ASN A 17 10.58 -1.47 -13.51
C ASN A 17 10.81 -1.73 -12.01
N GLY A 18 9.90 -2.49 -11.40
CA GLY A 18 10.11 -3.06 -10.06
C GLY A 18 10.91 -4.37 -10.10
N LEU A 19 11.49 -4.75 -8.96
CA LEU A 19 12.04 -6.10 -8.76
C LEU A 19 10.93 -7.16 -8.80
N CYS A 20 11.28 -8.40 -9.14
CA CYS A 20 10.41 -9.55 -8.96
C CYS A 20 9.97 -9.63 -7.50
N LEU A 21 8.68 -9.86 -7.29
CA LEU A 21 8.13 -10.03 -5.94
C LEU A 21 8.79 -11.25 -5.28
N LYS A 22 9.13 -11.15 -4.00
CA LYS A 22 9.74 -12.25 -3.24
C LYS A 22 8.93 -13.54 -3.40
N GLY A 23 9.59 -14.63 -3.80
CA GLY A 23 8.94 -15.92 -4.02
C GLY A 23 8.33 -16.11 -5.41
N THR A 24 8.43 -15.11 -6.31
CA THR A 24 8.04 -15.25 -7.72
C THR A 24 9.27 -15.45 -8.61
N ARG A 25 9.13 -16.21 -9.70
CA ARG A 25 10.22 -16.48 -10.68
C ARG A 25 11.52 -17.05 -10.07
N GLU A 26 11.51 -17.59 -8.85
CA GLU A 26 12.73 -18.02 -8.15
C GLU A 26 13.50 -19.12 -8.87
N THR A 27 12.79 -20.09 -9.48
CA THR A 27 13.44 -21.17 -10.25
C THR A 27 14.24 -20.61 -11.43
N LEU A 28 13.64 -19.71 -12.22
CA LEU A 28 14.30 -19.07 -13.36
C LEU A 28 15.46 -18.18 -12.91
N LEU A 29 15.28 -17.40 -11.84
CA LEU A 29 16.34 -16.56 -11.29
C LEU A 29 17.51 -17.41 -10.74
N GLY A 30 17.23 -18.59 -10.20
CA GLY A 30 18.25 -19.58 -9.81
C GLY A 30 18.97 -20.19 -11.01
N GLU A 31 18.26 -20.48 -12.10
CA GLU A 31 18.85 -20.94 -13.35
C GLU A 31 19.77 -19.88 -13.96
N LEU A 32 19.34 -18.62 -14.01
CA LEU A 32 20.17 -17.49 -14.46
C LEU A 32 21.42 -17.32 -13.60
N GLY A 33 21.31 -17.51 -12.27
CA GLY A 33 22.46 -17.51 -11.36
C GLY A 33 23.44 -18.65 -11.64
N SER A 34 22.92 -19.86 -11.91
CA SER A 34 23.74 -21.02 -12.27
C SER A 34 24.41 -20.83 -13.63
N TRP A 35 23.69 -20.25 -14.59
CA TRP A 35 24.24 -19.88 -15.90
C TRP A 35 25.39 -18.91 -15.77
N LEU A 36 25.31 -17.89 -14.91
CA LEU A 36 26.37 -16.89 -14.74
C LEU A 36 27.74 -17.49 -14.40
N VAL A 37 27.76 -18.52 -13.54
CA VAL A 37 28.99 -19.12 -13.02
C VAL A 37 29.52 -20.28 -13.86
N ASP A 38 28.73 -20.81 -14.78
CA ASP A 38 29.09 -21.96 -15.62
C ASP A 38 29.86 -21.51 -16.89
N PRO A 39 31.18 -21.79 -17.02
CA PRO A 39 31.97 -21.38 -18.18
C PRO A 39 31.70 -22.22 -19.43
N THR A 40 31.03 -23.38 -19.30
CA THR A 40 30.75 -24.31 -20.40
C THR A 40 29.48 -23.96 -21.18
N ARG A 41 28.57 -23.22 -20.54
CA ARG A 41 27.33 -22.73 -21.16
C ARG A 41 27.58 -21.59 -22.13
N SER A 42 26.64 -21.40 -23.07
CA SER A 42 26.63 -20.23 -23.96
C SER A 42 26.79 -18.92 -23.16
N ARG A 43 27.54 -17.98 -23.72
CA ARG A 43 27.80 -16.66 -23.12
C ARG A 43 26.66 -15.68 -23.33
N ILE A 44 25.70 -16.02 -24.19
CA ILE A 44 24.46 -15.27 -24.37
C ILE A 44 23.30 -16.11 -23.82
N TYR A 45 22.51 -15.51 -22.95
CA TYR A 45 21.24 -16.05 -22.48
C TYR A 45 20.11 -15.15 -22.97
N VAL A 46 19.10 -15.74 -23.59
CA VAL A 46 17.99 -15.03 -24.21
C VAL A 46 16.72 -15.37 -23.45
N LEU A 47 16.11 -14.37 -22.83
CA LEU A 47 14.79 -14.47 -22.21
C LEU A 47 13.74 -13.96 -23.19
N SER A 48 13.06 -14.90 -23.85
CA SER A 48 12.02 -14.59 -24.85
C SER A 48 10.62 -14.75 -24.28
N GLY A 49 9.69 -13.92 -24.72
CA GLY A 49 8.27 -14.08 -24.37
C GLY A 49 7.38 -12.93 -24.78
N LEU A 50 6.07 -13.13 -24.70
CA LEU A 50 5.05 -12.16 -25.09
C LEU A 50 5.10 -10.87 -24.26
N ALA A 51 4.41 -9.81 -24.74
CA ALA A 51 4.31 -8.55 -24.00
C ALA A 51 3.62 -8.76 -22.64
N GLY A 52 4.04 -8.00 -21.61
CA GLY A 52 3.40 -8.01 -20.29
C GLY A 52 3.73 -9.21 -19.38
N ILE A 53 4.50 -10.21 -19.82
CA ILE A 53 4.76 -11.44 -19.05
C ILE A 53 5.89 -11.31 -17.99
N GLY A 54 6.51 -10.13 -17.87
CA GLY A 54 7.51 -9.81 -16.83
C GLY A 54 8.98 -9.92 -17.24
N LYS A 55 9.31 -9.89 -18.54
CA LYS A 55 10.71 -9.93 -19.05
C LYS A 55 11.60 -8.85 -18.42
N SER A 56 11.21 -7.59 -18.53
CA SER A 56 11.96 -6.45 -17.99
C SER A 56 12.10 -6.49 -16.47
N THR A 57 11.07 -6.96 -15.76
CA THR A 57 11.13 -7.21 -14.32
C THR A 57 12.20 -8.24 -13.96
N ILE A 58 12.32 -9.33 -14.73
CA ILE A 58 13.35 -10.36 -14.52
C ILE A 58 14.73 -9.81 -14.84
N ALA A 59 14.90 -9.12 -15.97
CA ALA A 59 16.17 -8.49 -16.34
C ALA A 59 16.65 -7.47 -15.30
N TYR A 60 15.74 -6.63 -14.82
CA TYR A 60 16.01 -5.66 -13.76
C TYR A 60 16.40 -6.35 -12.44
N THR A 61 15.69 -7.41 -12.06
CA THR A 61 16.01 -8.21 -10.86
C THR A 61 17.36 -8.87 -10.96
N PHE A 62 17.67 -9.43 -12.13
CA PHE A 62 18.95 -10.04 -12.42
C PHE A 62 20.08 -9.01 -12.38
N ALA A 63 19.91 -7.84 -13.02
CA ALA A 63 20.86 -6.74 -13.00
C ALA A 63 21.15 -6.28 -11.56
N SER A 64 20.11 -6.09 -10.74
CA SER A 64 20.27 -5.73 -9.33
C SER A 64 20.98 -6.80 -8.50
N ARG A 65 20.77 -8.09 -8.79
CA ARG A 65 21.51 -9.19 -8.13
C ARG A 65 22.98 -9.21 -8.58
N ALA A 66 23.25 -8.98 -9.86
CA ALA A 66 24.61 -8.89 -10.42
C ALA A 66 25.39 -7.68 -9.89
N ASP A 67 24.72 -6.55 -9.70
CA ASP A 67 25.29 -5.34 -9.10
C ASP A 67 25.76 -5.57 -7.66
N LYS A 68 24.93 -6.24 -6.84
CA LYS A 68 25.32 -6.63 -5.47
C LYS A 68 26.53 -7.56 -5.41
N LEU A 69 26.81 -8.29 -6.48
CA LEU A 69 27.98 -9.15 -6.61
C LEU A 69 29.19 -8.42 -7.23
N GLY A 70 29.03 -7.16 -7.67
CA GLY A 70 30.06 -6.37 -8.32
C GLY A 70 30.46 -6.91 -9.70
N ILE A 71 29.54 -7.57 -10.42
CA ILE A 71 29.83 -8.19 -11.74
C ILE A 71 29.07 -7.55 -12.90
N ILE A 72 28.19 -6.57 -12.65
CA ILE A 72 27.51 -5.86 -13.72
C ILE A 72 28.45 -4.85 -14.37
N GLY A 73 28.90 -5.14 -15.59
CA GLY A 73 29.77 -4.25 -16.35
C GLY A 73 28.99 -3.15 -17.05
N ALA A 74 27.82 -3.48 -17.60
CA ALA A 74 26.95 -2.52 -18.25
C ALA A 74 25.51 -3.03 -18.39
N SER A 75 24.60 -2.12 -18.70
CA SER A 75 23.21 -2.41 -19.04
C SER A 75 22.64 -1.42 -20.05
N PHE A 76 21.70 -1.87 -20.87
CA PHE A 76 20.98 -1.02 -21.82
C PHE A 76 19.55 -1.50 -21.98
N PHE A 77 18.59 -0.68 -21.56
CA PHE A 77 17.16 -0.95 -21.63
C PHE A 77 16.57 -0.18 -22.81
N PHE A 78 16.24 -0.86 -23.91
CA PHE A 78 15.59 -0.21 -25.06
C PHE A 78 14.20 0.33 -24.67
N SER A 79 13.70 1.31 -25.43
CA SER A 79 12.36 1.86 -25.27
C SER A 79 11.89 2.48 -26.57
N ARG A 80 10.70 2.10 -27.04
CA ARG A 80 10.10 2.70 -28.25
C ARG A 80 9.74 4.18 -28.07
N ASP A 81 9.47 4.59 -26.83
CA ASP A 81 8.97 5.92 -26.50
C ASP A 81 10.09 6.97 -26.36
N GLU A 82 11.34 6.53 -26.22
CA GLU A 82 12.48 7.40 -25.91
C GLU A 82 13.46 7.43 -27.09
N SER A 83 13.68 8.63 -27.64
CA SER A 83 14.34 8.80 -28.95
C SER A 83 15.80 8.32 -29.01
N ASP A 84 16.51 8.34 -27.88
CA ASP A 84 17.88 7.87 -27.74
C ASP A 84 17.99 6.38 -27.32
N ARG A 85 16.85 5.77 -26.95
CA ARG A 85 16.73 4.36 -26.55
C ARG A 85 15.98 3.49 -27.55
N LYS A 86 15.33 4.06 -28.57
CA LYS A 86 14.73 3.29 -29.66
C LYS A 86 15.74 2.90 -30.76
N THR A 87 16.89 3.58 -30.81
CA THR A 87 17.96 3.32 -31.80
C THR A 87 19.24 2.86 -31.12
N ALA A 88 20.09 2.13 -31.84
CA ALA A 88 21.35 1.63 -31.30
C ALA A 88 22.52 2.62 -31.45
N LYS A 89 22.29 3.84 -31.95
CA LYS A 89 23.35 4.85 -32.22
C LYS A 89 24.26 5.15 -31.02
N LYS A 90 23.70 5.12 -29.81
CA LYS A 90 24.43 5.36 -28.55
C LYS A 90 24.69 4.09 -27.76
N PHE A 91 24.44 2.91 -28.35
CA PHE A 91 24.50 1.64 -27.63
C PHE A 91 25.91 1.37 -27.10
N PHE A 92 26.91 1.21 -27.97
CA PHE A 92 28.26 0.87 -27.53
C PHE A 92 28.98 2.03 -26.83
N THR A 93 28.65 3.28 -27.14
CA THR A 93 29.19 4.42 -26.38
C THR A 93 28.65 4.45 -24.94
N THR A 94 27.41 4.03 -24.72
CA THR A 94 26.81 3.88 -23.37
C THR A 94 27.40 2.68 -22.63
N ILE A 95 27.55 1.53 -23.31
CA ILE A 95 28.21 0.34 -22.74
C ILE A 95 29.67 0.65 -22.35
N ALA A 96 30.45 1.26 -23.25
CA ALA A 96 31.85 1.62 -22.99
C ALA A 96 31.98 2.59 -21.81
N TYR A 97 31.09 3.59 -21.71
CA TYR A 97 31.05 4.49 -20.56
C TYR A 97 30.81 3.74 -19.24
N GLN A 98 29.82 2.83 -19.21
CA GLN A 98 29.53 2.03 -18.01
C GLN A 98 30.70 1.11 -17.64
N LEU A 99 31.39 0.53 -18.63
CA LEU A 99 32.59 -0.26 -18.40
C LEU A 99 33.74 0.57 -17.79
N CYS A 100 33.88 1.84 -18.17
CA CYS A 100 34.83 2.77 -17.51
C CYS A 100 34.46 3.04 -16.05
N VAL A 101 33.17 3.16 -15.73
CA VAL A 101 32.71 3.35 -14.34
C VAL A 101 32.93 2.07 -13.52
N TYR A 102 32.72 0.92 -14.15
CA TYR A 102 32.82 -0.40 -13.53
C TYR A 102 34.25 -0.75 -13.09
N ASP A 103 35.26 -0.49 -13.93
CA ASP A 103 36.64 -0.93 -13.67
C ASP A 103 37.67 0.12 -14.10
N LYS A 104 38.64 0.41 -13.21
CA LYS A 104 39.68 1.42 -13.47
C LYS A 104 40.62 1.05 -14.62
N ALA A 105 40.92 -0.24 -14.82
CA ALA A 105 41.75 -0.69 -15.93
C ALA A 105 41.00 -0.54 -17.26
N PHE A 106 39.68 -0.79 -17.27
CA PHE A 106 38.83 -0.48 -18.42
C PHE A 106 38.80 1.02 -18.70
N ALA A 107 38.62 1.85 -17.66
CA ALA A 107 38.64 3.30 -17.79
C ALA A 107 39.93 3.82 -18.42
N LYS A 108 41.08 3.29 -17.98
CA LYS A 108 42.39 3.65 -18.53
C LYS A 108 42.49 3.24 -20.00
N ALA A 109 42.22 1.97 -20.32
CA ALA A 109 42.37 1.46 -21.67
C ALA A 109 41.45 2.17 -22.68
N ILE A 110 40.17 2.35 -22.33
CA ILE A 110 39.21 3.06 -23.17
C ILE A 110 39.56 4.55 -23.25
N GLY A 111 40.01 5.16 -22.16
CA GLY A 111 40.49 6.54 -22.13
C GLY A 111 41.66 6.79 -23.08
N ASP A 112 42.66 5.90 -23.06
CA ASP A 112 43.82 5.96 -23.96
C ASP A 112 43.39 5.83 -25.43
N ALA A 113 42.43 4.94 -25.73
CA ALA A 113 41.88 4.79 -27.07
C ALA A 113 41.13 6.04 -27.58
N LEU A 114 40.46 6.77 -26.68
CA LEU A 114 39.75 8.01 -26.99
C LEU A 114 40.67 9.21 -27.26
N LEU A 115 41.89 9.20 -26.73
CA LEU A 115 42.89 10.25 -26.95
C LEU A 115 43.63 10.10 -28.29
N ASN A 116 43.50 8.96 -28.95
CA ASN A 116 44.09 8.68 -30.27
C ASN A 116 43.11 9.03 -31.41
N GLU A 117 43.56 8.95 -32.67
CA GLU A 117 42.73 9.24 -33.87
C GLU A 117 41.42 8.42 -33.93
N ARG A 118 41.39 7.28 -33.24
CA ARG A 118 40.23 6.37 -33.12
C ARG A 118 39.13 6.89 -32.19
N GLY A 119 39.37 7.95 -31.42
CA GLY A 119 38.33 8.61 -30.63
C GLY A 119 37.16 9.14 -31.48
N SER A 120 37.39 9.36 -32.78
CA SER A 120 36.34 9.68 -33.76
C SER A 120 35.25 8.61 -33.86
N ALA A 121 35.55 7.33 -33.59
CA ALA A 121 34.56 6.25 -33.55
C ALA A 121 33.44 6.50 -32.51
N ALA A 122 33.72 7.27 -31.44
CA ALA A 122 32.73 7.61 -30.42
C ALA A 122 31.58 8.50 -30.92
N ILE A 123 31.75 9.12 -32.09
CA ILE A 123 30.74 10.00 -32.73
C ILE A 123 30.18 9.41 -34.03
N THR A 124 30.68 8.25 -34.49
CA THR A 124 30.13 7.60 -35.69
C THR A 124 28.82 6.89 -35.38
N LYS A 125 28.06 6.57 -36.42
CA LYS A 125 26.78 5.81 -36.30
C LYS A 125 26.97 4.31 -36.53
N ASP A 126 28.17 3.85 -36.86
CA ASP A 126 28.46 2.46 -37.16
C ASP A 126 28.74 1.67 -35.86
N LEU A 127 27.87 0.72 -35.53
CA LEU A 127 27.97 -0.10 -34.33
C LEU A 127 29.24 -0.97 -34.29
N ASN A 128 29.71 -1.46 -35.44
CA ASN A 128 30.88 -2.33 -35.48
C ASN A 128 32.16 -1.52 -35.28
N GLU A 129 32.22 -0.32 -35.85
CA GLU A 129 33.32 0.63 -35.61
C GLU A 129 33.36 1.06 -34.14
N GLN A 130 32.20 1.40 -33.55
CA GLN A 130 32.09 1.72 -32.12
C GLN A 130 32.53 0.54 -31.25
N LEU A 131 32.07 -0.68 -31.53
CA LEU A 131 32.46 -1.87 -30.77
C LEU A 131 33.98 -2.11 -30.83
N GLU A 132 34.55 -2.03 -32.03
CA GLU A 132 35.97 -2.32 -32.25
C GLU A 132 36.85 -1.30 -31.51
N ALA A 133 36.62 -0.01 -31.77
CA ALA A 133 37.46 1.07 -31.28
C ALA A 133 37.27 1.36 -29.78
N LEU A 134 36.07 1.14 -29.23
CA LEU A 134 35.77 1.50 -27.83
C LEU A 134 35.87 0.33 -26.86
N ILE A 135 35.79 -0.92 -27.33
CA ILE A 135 35.68 -2.09 -26.45
C ILE A 135 36.65 -3.20 -26.86
N LEU A 136 36.61 -3.71 -28.09
CA LEU A 136 37.39 -4.90 -28.46
C LEU A 136 38.89 -4.66 -28.49
N GLU A 137 39.36 -3.60 -29.14
CA GLU A 137 40.79 -3.31 -29.16
C GLU A 137 41.31 -2.83 -27.80
N PRO A 138 40.68 -1.85 -27.12
CA PRO A 138 41.23 -1.32 -25.87
C PRO A 138 41.28 -2.38 -24.76
N LEU A 139 40.26 -3.24 -24.67
CA LEU A 139 40.15 -4.20 -23.58
C LEU A 139 40.85 -5.54 -23.89
N ARG A 140 41.43 -5.70 -25.09
CA ARG A 140 42.01 -6.97 -25.55
C ARG A 140 43.00 -7.60 -24.59
N ASP A 141 43.89 -6.78 -24.01
CA ASP A 141 44.91 -7.26 -23.08
C ASP A 141 44.45 -7.23 -21.63
N VAL A 142 43.55 -6.30 -21.28
CA VAL A 142 43.00 -6.17 -19.93
C VAL A 142 42.15 -7.39 -19.55
N VAL A 143 41.42 -7.95 -20.52
CA VAL A 143 40.46 -9.02 -20.27
C VAL A 143 41.13 -10.40 -20.23
N LYS A 144 42.30 -10.60 -20.84
CA LYS A 144 43.01 -11.90 -20.88
C LYS A 144 43.30 -12.49 -19.50
N SER A 145 43.60 -11.65 -18.51
CA SER A 145 43.94 -12.07 -17.15
C SER A 145 42.73 -12.15 -16.22
N ARG A 146 41.52 -11.86 -16.72
CA ARG A 146 40.33 -11.72 -15.88
C ARG A 146 39.59 -13.05 -15.74
N VAL A 147 39.39 -13.47 -14.48
CA VAL A 147 38.69 -14.72 -14.13
C VAL A 147 37.22 -14.48 -13.81
N GLN A 148 36.87 -13.31 -13.25
CA GLN A 148 35.49 -12.99 -12.88
C GLN A 148 34.68 -12.57 -14.11
N PRO A 149 33.44 -13.07 -14.27
CA PRO A 149 32.61 -12.70 -15.41
C PRO A 149 32.19 -11.23 -15.34
N THR A 150 32.17 -10.57 -16.49
CA THR A 150 31.62 -9.23 -16.68
C THR A 150 30.27 -9.35 -17.38
N VAL A 151 29.22 -8.90 -16.72
CA VAL A 151 27.84 -9.11 -17.17
C VAL A 151 27.32 -7.87 -17.89
N ILE A 152 26.71 -8.07 -19.05
CA ILE A 152 25.97 -7.04 -19.78
C ILE A 152 24.49 -7.44 -19.83
N VAL A 153 23.59 -6.55 -19.43
CA VAL A 153 22.14 -6.79 -19.48
C VAL A 153 21.49 -5.91 -20.53
N ILE A 154 20.87 -6.53 -21.53
CA ILE A 154 20.13 -5.87 -22.61
C ILE A 154 18.65 -6.19 -22.45
N ASP A 155 17.85 -5.18 -22.15
CA ASP A 155 16.40 -5.35 -22.01
C ASP A 155 15.66 -4.83 -23.25
N ALA A 156 14.62 -5.55 -23.64
CA ALA A 156 13.68 -5.21 -24.70
C ALA A 156 14.33 -4.98 -26.07
N LEU A 157 15.21 -5.89 -26.53
CA LEU A 157 15.87 -5.76 -27.83
C LEU A 157 14.86 -5.58 -28.99
N ASP A 158 13.65 -6.13 -28.85
CA ASP A 158 12.52 -5.96 -29.78
C ASP A 158 11.89 -4.55 -29.81
N GLU A 159 12.33 -3.66 -28.92
CA GLU A 159 11.98 -2.23 -28.90
C GLU A 159 13.02 -1.35 -29.60
N CYS A 160 14.12 -1.94 -30.08
CA CYS A 160 15.05 -1.31 -30.98
C CYS A 160 14.49 -1.30 -32.42
N ASP A 161 14.85 -0.30 -33.23
CA ASP A 161 14.57 -0.29 -34.66
C ASP A 161 15.05 -1.61 -35.32
N ASP A 162 14.22 -2.25 -36.16
CA ASP A 162 14.46 -3.62 -36.66
C ASP A 162 15.83 -3.82 -37.35
N ARG A 163 16.34 -2.79 -38.05
CA ARG A 163 17.66 -2.80 -38.69
C ARG A 163 18.81 -2.80 -37.69
N ASP A 164 18.61 -2.13 -36.56
CA ASP A 164 19.59 -1.99 -35.50
C ASP A 164 19.65 -3.25 -34.64
N ALA A 165 18.50 -3.86 -34.31
CA ALA A 165 18.41 -5.03 -33.43
C ALA A 165 19.29 -6.22 -33.91
N THR A 166 19.25 -6.51 -35.22
CA THR A 166 20.06 -7.58 -35.82
C THR A 166 21.56 -7.27 -35.76
N THR A 167 21.92 -6.00 -35.93
CA THR A 167 23.31 -5.52 -35.87
C THR A 167 23.82 -5.58 -34.44
N VAL A 168 23.02 -5.12 -33.47
CA VAL A 168 23.32 -5.22 -32.03
C VAL A 168 23.60 -6.66 -31.63
N LEU A 169 22.75 -7.61 -32.03
CA LEU A 169 22.96 -9.03 -31.73
C LEU A 169 24.28 -9.55 -32.34
N ALA A 170 24.61 -9.18 -33.59
CA ALA A 170 25.87 -9.57 -34.22
C ALA A 170 27.11 -9.01 -33.52
N SER A 171 27.05 -7.75 -33.13
CA SER A 171 28.13 -7.09 -32.41
C SER A 171 28.30 -7.70 -31.01
N LEU A 172 27.21 -8.08 -30.32
CA LEU A 172 27.27 -8.78 -29.03
C LEU A 172 27.85 -10.20 -29.15
N GLU A 173 27.48 -10.96 -30.19
CA GLU A 173 28.07 -12.27 -30.50
C GLU A 173 29.58 -12.16 -30.72
N ARG A 174 30.02 -11.16 -31.49
CA ARG A 174 31.44 -10.86 -31.70
C ARG A 174 32.14 -10.49 -30.39
N LEU A 175 31.48 -9.73 -29.51
CA LEU A 175 32.03 -9.36 -28.20
C LEU A 175 32.29 -10.59 -27.33
N VAL A 176 31.31 -11.47 -27.14
CA VAL A 176 31.47 -12.66 -26.29
C VAL A 176 32.37 -13.73 -26.92
N HIS A 177 32.53 -13.70 -28.25
CA HIS A 177 33.49 -14.56 -28.95
C HIS A 177 34.93 -14.12 -28.65
N ASN A 178 35.22 -12.82 -28.72
CA ASN A 178 36.54 -12.27 -28.45
C ASN A 178 36.89 -12.25 -26.96
N PHE A 179 35.89 -12.04 -26.09
CA PHE A 179 36.08 -11.92 -24.64
C PHE A 179 35.32 -13.00 -23.86
N PRO A 180 35.97 -14.15 -23.56
CA PRO A 180 35.34 -15.26 -22.86
C PRO A 180 34.82 -14.95 -21.45
N SER A 181 35.35 -13.90 -20.81
CA SER A 181 34.89 -13.45 -19.49
C SER A 181 33.59 -12.64 -19.56
N PHE A 182 33.09 -12.26 -20.74
CA PHE A 182 31.84 -11.52 -20.85
C PHE A 182 30.65 -12.47 -20.97
N LYS A 183 29.56 -12.13 -20.28
CA LYS A 183 28.25 -12.77 -20.41
C LYS A 183 27.18 -11.73 -20.69
N VAL A 184 26.23 -12.07 -21.56
CA VAL A 184 25.16 -11.16 -21.99
C VAL A 184 23.80 -11.80 -21.72
N LEU A 185 22.96 -11.11 -20.95
CA LEU A 185 21.53 -11.42 -20.83
C LEU A 185 20.77 -10.52 -21.81
N ILE A 186 19.94 -11.10 -22.66
CA ILE A 186 19.08 -10.38 -23.60
C ILE A 186 17.63 -10.71 -23.29
N THR A 187 16.75 -9.72 -23.20
CA THR A 187 15.31 -9.97 -23.27
C THR A 187 14.75 -9.50 -24.60
N THR A 188 13.79 -10.25 -25.14
CA THR A 188 13.16 -9.92 -26.42
C THR A 188 11.77 -10.56 -26.56
N ARG A 189 10.99 -10.15 -27.55
CA ARG A 189 9.83 -10.90 -28.06
C ARG A 189 10.27 -11.87 -29.16
N PRO A 190 9.54 -12.98 -29.39
CA PRO A 190 9.74 -13.80 -30.57
C PRO A 190 9.64 -12.95 -31.84
N GLN A 191 10.69 -12.94 -32.65
CA GLN A 191 10.79 -12.14 -33.87
C GLN A 191 11.42 -13.02 -34.96
N PRO A 192 10.70 -13.37 -36.04
CA PRO A 192 11.16 -14.36 -37.02
C PRO A 192 12.55 -14.07 -37.61
N HIS A 193 12.90 -12.79 -37.74
CA HIS A 193 14.19 -12.34 -38.29
C HIS A 193 15.36 -12.44 -37.31
N LEU A 194 15.10 -12.44 -35.99
CA LEU A 194 16.11 -12.66 -34.95
C LEU A 194 16.15 -14.13 -34.48
N ASP A 195 15.01 -14.82 -34.49
CA ASP A 195 14.84 -16.14 -33.89
C ASP A 195 15.83 -17.18 -34.44
N HIS A 196 16.12 -17.16 -35.75
CA HIS A 196 17.09 -18.09 -36.34
C HIS A 196 18.51 -17.93 -35.76
N ARG A 197 18.90 -16.71 -35.35
CA ARG A 197 20.21 -16.45 -34.73
C ARG A 197 20.16 -16.68 -33.22
N LEU A 198 19.08 -16.27 -32.57
CA LEU A 198 18.88 -16.45 -31.13
C LEU A 198 18.84 -17.93 -30.75
N ASN A 199 18.29 -18.79 -31.60
CA ASN A 199 18.21 -20.24 -31.37
C ASN A 199 19.58 -20.95 -31.30
N ASN A 200 20.68 -20.29 -31.70
CA ASN A 200 22.05 -20.79 -31.50
C ASN A 200 22.55 -20.57 -30.05
N HIS A 201 21.77 -19.88 -29.22
CA HIS A 201 22.11 -19.53 -27.84
C HIS A 201 21.15 -20.19 -26.83
N ASN A 202 21.40 -19.99 -25.54
CA ASN A 202 20.50 -20.48 -24.50
C ASN A 202 19.22 -19.62 -24.48
N VAL A 203 18.13 -20.11 -25.08
CA VAL A 203 16.84 -19.42 -25.11
C VAL A 203 15.89 -20.01 -24.07
N PHE A 204 15.37 -19.16 -23.19
CA PHE A 204 14.28 -19.48 -22.29
C PHE A 204 13.01 -18.77 -22.72
N TYR A 205 11.96 -19.54 -22.98
CA TYR A 205 10.65 -19.01 -23.36
C TYR A 205 9.73 -18.90 -22.14
N LEU A 206 9.38 -17.68 -21.74
CA LEU A 206 8.54 -17.42 -20.56
C LEU A 206 7.13 -18.03 -20.66
N GLN A 207 6.63 -18.21 -21.89
CA GLN A 207 5.36 -18.88 -22.14
C GLN A 207 5.38 -20.39 -21.89
N ASN A 208 6.56 -21.01 -21.78
CA ASN A 208 6.71 -22.45 -21.53
C ASN A 208 6.80 -22.77 -20.03
N ILE A 209 6.64 -21.79 -19.15
CA ILE A 209 6.61 -22.03 -17.70
C ILE A 209 5.33 -22.79 -17.35
N GLU A 210 5.45 -23.84 -16.53
CA GLU A 210 4.32 -24.64 -16.10
C GLU A 210 3.22 -23.80 -15.43
N ASP A 211 1.96 -24.07 -15.78
CA ASP A 211 0.78 -23.37 -15.26
C ASP A 211 0.72 -23.36 -13.73
N LYS A 212 1.20 -24.43 -13.08
CA LYS A 212 1.24 -24.51 -11.62
C LYS A 212 2.15 -23.45 -11.01
N ILE A 213 3.30 -23.17 -11.63
CA ILE A 213 4.25 -22.12 -11.20
C ILE A 213 3.63 -20.75 -11.47
N ILE A 214 3.05 -20.54 -12.65
CA ILE A 214 2.39 -19.29 -13.02
C ILE A 214 1.26 -18.96 -12.04
N ASN A 215 0.40 -19.93 -11.72
CA ASN A 215 -0.71 -19.75 -10.78
C ASN A 215 -0.23 -19.41 -9.37
N ASN A 216 0.88 -19.98 -8.91
CA ASN A 216 1.48 -19.62 -7.63
C ASN A 216 2.02 -18.17 -7.64
N ASP A 217 2.71 -17.78 -8.71
CA ASP A 217 3.23 -16.42 -8.88
C ASP A 217 2.09 -15.37 -8.92
N ILE A 218 1.02 -15.66 -9.67
CA ILE A 218 -0.19 -14.83 -9.71
C ILE A 218 -0.82 -14.74 -8.31
N ARG A 219 -0.92 -15.85 -7.58
CA ARG A 219 -1.48 -15.87 -6.22
C ARG A 219 -0.65 -15.00 -5.26
N LEU A 220 0.68 -15.07 -5.34
CA LEU A 220 1.58 -14.23 -4.53
C LEU A 220 1.44 -12.76 -4.90
N TYR A 221 1.40 -12.44 -6.20
CA TYR A 221 1.17 -11.09 -6.68
C TYR A 221 -0.19 -10.54 -6.21
N LEU A 222 -1.28 -11.29 -6.36
CA LEU A 222 -2.60 -10.88 -5.90
C LEU A 222 -2.64 -10.67 -4.40
N LYS A 223 -2.04 -11.57 -3.60
CA LYS A 223 -1.93 -11.35 -2.14
C LYS A 223 -1.19 -10.05 -1.81
N PHE A 224 -0.07 -9.81 -2.47
CA PHE A 224 0.71 -8.58 -2.27
C PHE A 224 -0.07 -7.34 -2.70
N SER A 225 -0.64 -7.33 -3.90
CA SER A 225 -1.42 -6.22 -4.45
C SER A 225 -2.68 -5.93 -3.63
N LEU A 226 -3.43 -6.96 -3.24
CA LEU A 226 -4.61 -6.82 -2.38
C LEU A 226 -4.26 -6.41 -0.95
N SER A 227 -3.08 -6.78 -0.43
CA SER A 227 -2.61 -6.28 0.86
C SER A 227 -2.25 -4.79 0.85
N ARG A 228 -1.94 -4.24 -0.35
CA ARG A 228 -1.64 -2.81 -0.56
C ARG A 228 -2.85 -2.00 -1.03
N ALA A 229 -3.90 -2.65 -1.53
CA ALA A 229 -5.17 -1.98 -1.76
C ALA A 229 -5.71 -1.47 -0.42
N ASN A 230 -6.22 -0.23 -0.40
CA ASN A 230 -6.78 0.40 0.79
C ASN A 230 -7.88 -0.49 1.39
N LYS A 231 -7.50 -1.31 2.38
CA LYS A 231 -8.41 -2.25 3.02
C LYS A 231 -9.54 -1.44 3.65
N VAL A 232 -10.77 -1.65 3.20
CA VAL A 232 -11.94 -1.12 3.90
C VAL A 232 -11.98 -1.79 5.27
N ILE A 233 -11.76 -1.00 6.31
CA ILE A 233 -11.75 -1.43 7.71
C ILE A 233 -13.18 -1.49 8.23
N GLN A 234 -14.03 -0.55 7.79
CA GLN A 234 -15.40 -0.41 8.27
C GLN A 234 -16.31 0.09 7.15
N VAL A 235 -17.56 -0.39 7.16
CA VAL A 235 -18.65 0.12 6.34
C VAL A 235 -19.77 0.58 7.25
N LEU A 236 -20.33 1.76 6.96
CA LEU A 236 -21.45 2.37 7.67
C LEU A 236 -22.56 2.67 6.67
N PHE A 237 -23.82 2.63 7.11
CA PHE A 237 -24.98 3.01 6.32
C PHE A 237 -25.67 4.21 6.97
N SER A 238 -26.23 5.10 6.16
CA SER A 238 -27.09 6.18 6.65
C SER A 238 -28.39 5.59 7.23
N GLN A 239 -29.03 6.33 8.13
CA GLN A 239 -30.25 5.90 8.82
C GLN A 239 -31.39 5.56 7.84
N ASP A 240 -31.52 6.33 6.77
CA ASP A 240 -32.49 6.14 5.69
C ASP A 240 -32.06 5.08 4.65
N SER A 241 -30.84 4.53 4.80
CA SER A 241 -30.21 3.58 3.87
C SER A 241 -30.03 4.11 2.44
N SER A 242 -30.08 5.42 2.22
CA SER A 242 -29.81 6.03 0.91
C SER A 242 -28.32 6.09 0.57
N MET A 243 -27.45 6.09 1.58
CA MET A 243 -26.00 6.19 1.43
C MET A 243 -25.27 5.11 2.23
N PHE A 244 -24.05 4.78 1.81
CA PHE A 244 -23.10 4.05 2.64
C PHE A 244 -21.70 4.67 2.56
N ALA A 245 -20.89 4.46 3.60
CA ALA A 245 -19.54 4.98 3.72
C ALA A 245 -18.56 3.81 3.88
N SER A 246 -17.44 3.85 3.16
CA SER A 246 -16.33 2.90 3.32
C SER A 246 -15.12 3.62 3.88
N LEU A 247 -14.66 3.17 5.04
CA LEU A 247 -13.54 3.76 5.78
C LEU A 247 -12.32 2.85 5.70
N ASN A 248 -11.15 3.39 5.34
CA ASN A 248 -9.89 2.63 5.29
C ASN A 248 -8.81 3.13 6.27
N GLY A 249 -9.19 4.05 7.17
CA GLY A 249 -8.29 4.64 8.16
C GLY A 249 -7.40 5.77 7.63
N ARG A 250 -7.50 6.11 6.34
CA ARG A 250 -6.83 7.27 5.70
C ARG A 250 -7.81 8.17 4.96
N ASP A 251 -8.80 7.58 4.31
CA ASP A 251 -9.89 8.28 3.65
C ASP A 251 -11.23 7.65 4.03
N ALA A 252 -12.27 8.45 3.83
CA ALA A 252 -13.67 8.04 3.90
C ALA A 252 -14.32 8.30 2.55
N LYS A 253 -14.83 7.24 1.93
CA LYS A 253 -15.58 7.34 0.67
C LYS A 253 -17.06 7.17 0.94
N PHE A 254 -17.86 8.01 0.31
CA PHE A 254 -19.31 8.00 0.41
C PHE A 254 -19.92 7.59 -0.91
N TRP A 255 -20.99 6.82 -0.83
CA TRP A 255 -21.58 6.13 -1.96
C TRP A 255 -23.09 6.25 -1.86
N ASP A 256 -23.74 6.39 -3.00
CA ASP A 256 -25.17 6.22 -3.11
C ASP A 256 -25.48 4.72 -3.03
N ALA A 257 -26.27 4.32 -2.04
CA ALA A 257 -26.52 2.91 -1.74
C ALA A 257 -27.46 2.24 -2.75
N VAL A 258 -28.25 3.03 -3.49
CA VAL A 258 -29.24 2.53 -4.46
C VAL A 258 -28.57 2.27 -5.81
N THR A 259 -27.73 3.19 -6.27
CA THR A 259 -27.08 3.19 -7.59
C THR A 259 -25.67 2.63 -7.54
N GLY A 260 -25.01 2.64 -6.37
CA GLY A 260 -23.60 2.29 -6.21
C GLY A 260 -22.63 3.37 -6.72
N ALA A 261 -23.13 4.55 -7.10
CA ALA A 261 -22.31 5.64 -7.60
C ALA A 261 -21.50 6.29 -6.45
N PRO A 262 -20.23 6.67 -6.68
CA PRO A 262 -19.47 7.42 -5.68
C PRO A 262 -20.04 8.84 -5.55
N ILE A 263 -20.32 9.26 -4.32
CA ILE A 263 -20.75 10.64 -4.00
C ILE A 263 -19.52 11.52 -3.85
N GLY A 264 -18.53 11.04 -3.10
CA GLY A 264 -17.29 11.79 -2.88
C GLY A 264 -16.32 11.08 -1.94
N THR A 265 -15.18 11.72 -1.68
CA THR A 265 -14.13 11.21 -0.80
C THR A 265 -13.58 12.32 0.07
N ILE A 266 -13.63 12.11 1.38
CA ILE A 266 -12.93 12.94 2.36
C ILE A 266 -11.54 12.31 2.57
N VAL A 267 -10.50 13.04 2.18
CA VAL A 267 -9.09 12.61 2.31
C VAL A 267 -8.56 12.98 3.70
N ASP A 268 -9.20 12.43 4.73
CA ASP A 268 -8.76 12.54 6.11
C ASP A 268 -9.18 11.28 6.89
N LYS A 269 -8.55 11.04 8.03
CA LYS A 269 -8.92 9.98 8.98
C LYS A 269 -10.19 10.40 9.73
N VAL A 270 -11.33 10.22 9.07
CA VAL A 270 -12.65 10.45 9.66
C VAL A 270 -12.83 9.55 10.88
N SER A 271 -13.15 10.16 12.02
CA SER A 271 -13.34 9.47 13.31
C SER A 271 -14.80 9.41 13.73
N ALA A 272 -15.67 10.27 13.21
CA ALA A 272 -17.10 10.30 13.50
C ALA A 272 -17.89 10.78 12.28
N ILE A 273 -19.10 10.25 12.10
CA ILE A 273 -20.05 10.58 11.03
C ILE A 273 -21.44 10.61 11.68
N SER A 274 -22.29 11.57 11.31
CA SER A 274 -23.70 11.61 11.74
C SER A 274 -24.50 10.48 11.09
N ASP A 275 -25.62 10.07 11.70
CA ASP A 275 -26.43 8.95 11.18
C ASP A 275 -27.15 9.31 9.86
N ASP A 276 -27.46 10.59 9.65
CA ASP A 276 -28.02 11.12 8.40
C ASP A 276 -26.96 11.32 7.28
N PHE A 277 -25.69 11.07 7.58
CA PHE A 277 -24.54 11.29 6.69
C PHE A 277 -24.45 12.72 6.15
N SER A 278 -24.98 13.73 6.86
CA SER A 278 -24.79 15.13 6.49
C SER A 278 -23.40 15.63 6.86
N THR A 279 -22.86 15.19 8.00
CA THR A 279 -21.64 15.73 8.61
C THR A 279 -20.66 14.63 9.00
N ALA A 280 -19.37 14.88 8.76
CA ALA A 280 -18.28 14.02 9.23
C ALA A 280 -17.23 14.86 9.97
N ALA A 281 -16.45 14.21 10.84
CA ALA A 281 -15.40 14.86 11.61
C ALA A 281 -14.12 14.04 11.67
N SER A 282 -12.99 14.71 11.51
CA SER A 282 -11.64 14.20 11.76
C SER A 282 -10.97 15.01 12.87
N TYR A 283 -9.87 14.50 13.41
CA TYR A 283 -9.02 15.27 14.30
C TYR A 283 -7.55 14.96 14.10
N ASN A 284 -6.70 15.96 14.31
CA ASN A 284 -5.24 15.83 14.34
C ASN A 284 -4.62 16.86 15.30
N ASP A 285 -3.74 16.41 16.20
CA ASP A 285 -2.94 17.25 17.10
C ASP A 285 -3.69 18.41 17.81
N GLY A 286 -4.95 18.18 18.19
CA GLY A 286 -5.78 19.17 18.91
C GLY A 286 -6.65 20.06 18.02
N LEU A 287 -6.62 19.86 16.70
CA LEU A 287 -7.59 20.41 15.76
C LEU A 287 -8.65 19.37 15.43
N ILE A 288 -9.89 19.81 15.32
CA ILE A 288 -11.02 19.02 14.82
C ILE A 288 -11.49 19.68 13.53
N THR A 289 -11.60 18.92 12.45
CA THR A 289 -12.14 19.41 11.18
C THR A 289 -13.51 18.79 10.95
N LEU A 290 -14.50 19.64 10.71
CA LEU A 290 -15.85 19.25 10.30
C LEU A 290 -15.95 19.30 8.79
N TYR A 291 -16.67 18.34 8.21
CA TYR A 291 -16.89 18.23 6.77
C TYR A 291 -18.36 18.10 6.46
N ASP A 292 -18.78 18.74 5.37
CA ASP A 292 -20.04 18.44 4.70
C ASP A 292 -19.81 17.23 3.80
N VAL A 293 -20.58 16.16 4.01
CA VAL A 293 -20.38 14.90 3.30
C VAL A 293 -20.83 15.01 1.84
N ASN A 294 -21.88 15.78 1.55
CA ASN A 294 -22.43 15.93 0.21
C ASN A 294 -21.46 16.59 -0.76
N SER A 295 -20.77 17.64 -0.31
CA SER A 295 -19.75 18.36 -1.06
C SER A 295 -18.34 17.82 -0.83
N CYS A 296 -18.13 17.00 0.22
CA CYS A 296 -16.82 16.56 0.69
C CYS A 296 -15.86 17.72 0.99
N THR A 297 -16.37 18.86 1.48
CA THR A 297 -15.59 20.05 1.81
C THR A 297 -15.53 20.31 3.31
N SER A 298 -14.47 20.97 3.77
CA SER A 298 -14.33 21.37 5.18
C SER A 298 -15.28 22.52 5.51
N LEU A 299 -16.16 22.32 6.48
CA LEU A 299 -17.09 23.33 6.99
C LEU A 299 -16.41 24.26 8.01
N ALA A 300 -15.69 23.68 8.96
CA ALA A 300 -15.08 24.42 10.06
C ALA A 300 -13.91 23.65 10.68
N THR A 301 -13.00 24.39 11.31
CA THR A 301 -11.93 23.84 12.14
C THR A 301 -12.06 24.38 13.55
N LEU A 302 -12.11 23.48 14.54
CA LEU A 302 -12.22 23.78 15.96
C LEU A 302 -10.88 23.46 16.64
N ASN A 303 -10.43 24.34 17.53
CA ASN A 303 -9.18 24.17 18.25
C ASN A 303 -9.44 23.87 19.73
N VAL A 304 -8.86 22.79 20.24
CA VAL A 304 -8.94 22.35 21.64
C VAL A 304 -7.59 22.38 22.37
N ALA A 305 -6.55 22.93 21.74
CA ALA A 305 -5.23 23.11 22.36
C ALA A 305 -5.34 23.88 23.70
N PRO A 306 -4.48 23.56 24.70
CA PRO A 306 -3.32 22.67 24.63
C PRO A 306 -3.63 21.17 24.78
N ALA A 307 -4.90 20.78 24.95
CA ALA A 307 -5.27 19.38 25.05
C ALA A 307 -5.38 18.70 23.67
N SER A 308 -5.26 17.36 23.64
CA SER A 308 -5.40 16.56 22.42
C SER A 308 -6.74 15.83 22.41
N VAL A 309 -7.33 15.67 21.23
CA VAL A 309 -8.56 14.89 21.05
C VAL A 309 -8.24 13.40 21.13
N VAL A 310 -9.03 12.68 21.93
CA VAL A 310 -8.94 11.22 22.08
C VAL A 310 -10.08 10.52 21.34
N LYS A 311 -11.29 11.11 21.36
CA LYS A 311 -12.49 10.54 20.74
C LYS A 311 -13.44 11.64 20.27
N LEU A 312 -14.09 11.42 19.12
CA LEU A 312 -15.18 12.25 18.62
C LEU A 312 -16.50 11.46 18.55
N ALA A 313 -17.60 12.18 18.68
CA ALA A 313 -18.94 11.71 18.34
C ALA A 313 -19.72 12.86 17.70
N ILE A 314 -20.50 12.59 16.66
CA ILE A 314 -21.46 13.54 16.08
C ILE A 314 -22.85 13.05 16.46
N SER A 315 -23.77 13.98 16.74
CA SER A 315 -25.16 13.62 16.98
C SER A 315 -25.82 13.06 15.72
N PRO A 316 -26.83 12.18 15.85
CA PRO A 316 -27.56 11.62 14.70
C PRO A 316 -28.08 12.66 13.70
N ASP A 317 -28.53 13.83 14.19
CA ASP A 317 -29.03 14.95 13.40
C ASP A 317 -27.93 15.82 12.75
N GLY A 318 -26.65 15.46 12.93
CA GLY A 318 -25.53 16.23 12.38
C GLY A 318 -25.43 17.66 12.90
N CYS A 319 -26.03 17.99 14.05
CA CYS A 319 -26.08 19.35 14.58
C CYS A 319 -25.16 19.60 15.80
N ARG A 320 -24.58 18.54 16.36
CA ARG A 320 -23.72 18.59 17.55
C ARG A 320 -22.51 17.70 17.42
N LEU A 321 -21.43 18.12 18.05
CA LEU A 321 -20.17 17.39 18.13
C LEU A 321 -19.77 17.29 19.60
N ALA A 322 -19.40 16.09 20.05
CA ALA A 322 -18.73 15.89 21.32
C ALA A 322 -17.28 15.45 21.07
N ALA A 323 -16.32 16.05 21.77
CA ALA A 323 -14.92 15.62 21.78
C ALA A 323 -14.47 15.29 23.19
N GLY A 324 -13.93 14.10 23.38
CA GLY A 324 -13.27 13.69 24.61
C GLY A 324 -11.79 14.01 24.50
N LEU A 325 -11.27 14.77 25.45
CA LEU A 325 -9.91 15.29 25.45
C LEU A 325 -8.99 14.48 26.37
N SER A 326 -7.68 14.59 26.13
CA SER A 326 -6.63 13.94 26.94
C SER A 326 -6.56 14.43 28.38
N ASP A 327 -7.06 15.65 28.65
CA ASP A 327 -7.16 16.26 29.98
C ASP A 327 -8.42 15.83 30.75
N SER A 328 -9.17 14.85 30.24
CA SER A 328 -10.44 14.34 30.81
C SER A 328 -11.63 15.30 30.68
N THR A 329 -11.52 16.36 29.87
CA THR A 329 -12.65 17.21 29.52
C THR A 329 -13.44 16.60 28.36
N VAL A 330 -14.76 16.67 28.41
CA VAL A 330 -15.60 16.49 27.22
C VAL A 330 -16.08 17.86 26.77
N CYS A 331 -15.74 18.25 25.55
CA CYS A 331 -16.25 19.46 24.92
C CYS A 331 -17.47 19.12 24.06
N LEU A 332 -18.55 19.86 24.23
CA LEU A 332 -19.75 19.76 23.40
C LEU A 332 -19.90 21.06 22.59
N TRP A 333 -20.01 20.93 21.27
CA TRP A 333 -20.38 22.01 20.35
C TRP A 333 -21.78 21.76 19.81
N ASN A 334 -22.54 22.83 19.64
CA ASN A 334 -23.84 22.82 19.02
C ASN A 334 -23.95 24.00 18.05
N TRP A 335 -24.29 23.73 16.79
CA TRP A 335 -24.49 24.74 15.75
C TRP A 335 -25.96 24.87 15.30
N SER A 336 -26.89 24.25 16.03
CA SER A 336 -28.34 24.42 15.82
C SER A 336 -28.87 25.78 16.32
N SER A 337 -28.06 26.54 17.06
CA SER A 337 -28.38 27.88 17.58
C SER A 337 -27.40 28.91 17.05
N ALA A 338 -27.85 30.17 16.89
CA ALA A 338 -27.07 31.27 16.32
C ALA A 338 -25.72 31.52 17.03
N ASP A 339 -25.60 31.17 18.31
CA ASP A 339 -24.36 31.22 19.08
C ASP A 339 -23.82 29.80 19.35
N PRO A 340 -22.69 29.39 18.74
CA PRO A 340 -22.05 28.12 19.04
C PRO A 340 -21.44 28.16 20.45
N VAL A 341 -22.05 27.43 21.38
CA VAL A 341 -21.59 27.36 22.77
C VAL A 341 -20.69 26.14 22.97
N VAL A 342 -19.46 26.37 23.41
CA VAL A 342 -18.56 25.31 23.89
C VAL A 342 -18.85 25.08 25.37
N GLN A 343 -19.31 23.89 25.71
CA GLN A 343 -19.40 23.49 27.11
C GLN A 343 -18.34 22.46 27.44
N ARG A 344 -17.51 22.79 28.43
CA ARG A 344 -16.55 21.86 29.03
C ARG A 344 -17.26 21.09 30.14
N LEU A 345 -17.54 19.83 29.88
CA LEU A 345 -18.03 18.87 30.85
C LEU A 345 -16.80 18.30 31.58
N HIS A 346 -16.60 18.72 32.82
CA HIS A 346 -15.49 18.25 33.65
C HIS A 346 -15.90 16.98 34.39
N GLN A 347 -15.24 15.85 34.11
CA GLN A 347 -14.72 14.90 35.10
C GLN A 347 -14.31 13.52 34.50
N PHE A 348 -13.23 12.98 35.09
CA PHE A 348 -12.73 11.59 35.11
C PHE A 348 -11.92 11.03 33.93
N ALA A 349 -10.90 10.26 34.30
CA ALA A 349 -9.78 9.83 33.47
C ALA A 349 -10.19 8.98 32.26
N TRP A 350 -9.68 9.39 31.09
CA TRP A 350 -9.62 8.65 29.82
C TRP A 350 -10.97 8.13 29.28
N ASN A 351 -11.53 8.91 28.35
CA ASN A 351 -12.73 8.53 27.60
C ASN A 351 -12.38 7.51 26.51
N GLU A 352 -13.02 6.34 26.54
CA GLU A 352 -12.84 5.28 25.53
C GLU A 352 -13.96 5.34 24.48
N GLU A 353 -15.18 5.72 24.89
CA GLU A 353 -16.34 5.87 24.00
C GLU A 353 -17.15 7.13 24.33
N LEU A 354 -17.64 7.78 23.28
CA LEU A 354 -18.61 8.87 23.32
C LEU A 354 -19.75 8.51 22.37
N ASN A 355 -20.98 8.52 22.86
CA ASN A 355 -22.15 8.18 22.05
C ASN A 355 -23.30 9.13 22.37
N PHE A 356 -23.95 9.69 21.36
CA PHE A 356 -25.22 10.39 21.49
C PHE A 356 -26.37 9.38 21.52
N SER A 357 -27.47 9.73 22.19
CA SER A 357 -28.73 9.00 22.02
C SER A 357 -29.35 9.29 20.64
N PRO A 358 -30.18 8.38 20.09
CA PRO A 358 -30.84 8.57 18.79
C PRO A 358 -31.69 9.84 18.68
N ASP A 359 -32.30 10.26 19.79
CA ASP A 359 -33.10 11.48 19.89
C ASP A 359 -32.26 12.76 20.13
N CYS A 360 -30.93 12.64 20.09
CA CYS A 360 -29.97 13.71 20.32
C CYS A 360 -30.12 14.42 21.68
N SER A 361 -30.81 13.82 22.66
CA SER A 361 -31.10 14.45 23.97
C SER A 361 -30.09 14.07 25.06
N ARG A 362 -29.29 13.03 24.84
CA ARG A 362 -28.31 12.50 25.79
C ARG A 362 -26.95 12.30 25.14
N LEU A 363 -25.91 12.33 25.96
CA LEU A 363 -24.55 11.94 25.61
C LEU A 363 -24.02 11.04 26.73
N THR A 364 -23.36 9.95 26.35
CA THR A 364 -22.59 9.12 27.29
C THR A 364 -21.11 9.25 27.07
N SER A 365 -20.36 9.40 28.16
CA SER A 365 -18.91 9.25 28.21
C SER A 365 -18.56 7.98 29.00
N CYS A 366 -17.94 6.99 28.35
CA CYS A 366 -17.56 5.73 28.99
C CYS A 366 -16.06 5.70 29.25
N HIS A 367 -15.70 5.41 30.51
CA HIS A 367 -14.34 5.51 31.04
C HIS A 367 -13.69 4.14 31.26
N ALA A 368 -12.36 4.11 31.25
CA ALA A 368 -11.59 2.88 31.47
C ALA A 368 -11.75 2.29 32.89
N ASP A 369 -12.19 3.07 33.87
CA ASP A 369 -12.40 2.64 35.26
C ASP A 369 -13.77 1.98 35.50
N GLY A 370 -14.63 1.88 34.49
CA GLY A 370 -15.98 1.35 34.64
C GLY A 370 -17.06 2.41 34.92
N THR A 371 -16.69 3.69 34.99
CA THR A 371 -17.61 4.80 35.18
C THR A 371 -18.21 5.23 33.84
N ILE A 372 -19.48 5.63 33.85
CA ILE A 372 -20.16 6.21 32.69
C ILE A 372 -20.81 7.52 33.12
N GLY A 373 -20.45 8.62 32.47
CA GLY A 373 -21.16 9.89 32.60
C GLY A 373 -22.36 9.93 31.67
N LEU A 374 -23.55 10.16 32.22
CA LEU A 374 -24.77 10.39 31.44
C LEU A 374 -25.12 11.87 31.49
N TRP A 375 -25.10 12.53 30.34
CA TRP A 375 -25.26 13.97 30.22
C TRP A 375 -26.52 14.31 29.46
N ASP A 376 -27.22 15.35 29.91
CA ASP A 376 -28.21 16.05 29.10
C ASP A 376 -27.47 16.86 28.03
N THR A 377 -27.96 16.85 26.80
CA THR A 377 -27.39 17.66 25.71
C THR A 377 -28.34 18.77 25.25
N GLY A 378 -29.55 18.83 25.85
CA GLY A 378 -30.57 19.83 25.57
C GLY A 378 -30.26 21.19 26.18
N CYS A 379 -31.24 21.84 26.80
CA CYS A 379 -31.05 23.17 27.38
C CYS A 379 -30.30 23.15 28.72
N SER A 380 -30.47 22.09 29.52
CA SER A 380 -29.85 22.03 30.85
C SER A 380 -28.36 21.74 30.76
N ARG A 381 -27.97 20.89 29.80
CA ARG A 381 -26.57 20.52 29.51
C ARG A 381 -25.78 20.06 30.74
N GLN A 382 -26.46 19.43 31.68
CA GLN A 382 -25.91 19.01 32.97
C GLN A 382 -25.69 17.50 33.03
N LEU A 383 -24.82 17.09 33.96
CA LEU A 383 -24.67 15.69 34.32
C LEU A 383 -25.97 15.21 34.97
N ILE A 384 -26.63 14.23 34.35
CA ILE A 384 -27.82 13.59 34.90
C ILE A 384 -27.40 12.61 35.99
N SER A 385 -26.41 11.76 35.69
CA SER A 385 -25.96 10.74 36.63
C SER A 385 -24.57 10.18 36.29
N THR A 386 -23.89 9.66 37.31
CA THR A 386 -22.66 8.88 37.17
C THR A 386 -22.98 7.41 37.40
N LEU A 387 -22.97 6.62 36.31
CA LEU A 387 -23.35 5.22 36.34
C LEU A 387 -22.12 4.36 36.65
N LYS A 388 -22.16 3.62 37.77
CA LYS A 388 -21.04 2.75 38.18
C LYS A 388 -21.28 1.30 37.78
N THR A 389 -20.49 0.79 36.84
CA THR A 389 -20.62 -0.60 36.36
C THR A 389 -20.04 -1.63 37.34
N LYS A 390 -19.26 -1.22 38.35
CA LYS A 390 -18.58 -2.10 39.33
C LYS A 390 -17.61 -3.13 38.70
N GLY A 391 -17.34 -3.04 37.38
CA GLY A 391 -16.40 -3.89 36.65
C GLY A 391 -15.17 -3.10 36.17
N ARG A 392 -14.12 -3.79 35.72
CA ARG A 392 -12.99 -3.17 34.98
C ARG A 392 -13.47 -2.70 33.59
N LYS A 393 -12.78 -1.74 32.97
CA LYS A 393 -12.95 -1.22 31.58
C LYS A 393 -14.29 -1.53 30.91
N VAL A 394 -15.13 -0.50 30.76
CA VAL A 394 -16.33 -0.58 29.91
C VAL A 394 -15.90 -0.80 28.46
N LYS A 395 -16.41 -1.86 27.84
CA LYS A 395 -16.02 -2.24 26.48
C LYS A 395 -17.02 -1.75 25.44
N SER A 396 -18.27 -1.53 25.82
CA SER A 396 -19.31 -1.01 24.93
C SER A 396 -20.47 -0.41 25.73
N CYS A 397 -20.95 0.74 25.25
CA CYS A 397 -22.13 1.45 25.74
C CYS A 397 -23.07 1.76 24.57
N ILE A 398 -24.31 1.28 24.58
CA ILE A 398 -25.27 1.53 23.49
C ILE A 398 -26.63 1.99 24.00
N PHE A 399 -27.23 2.96 23.32
CA PHE A 399 -28.60 3.40 23.58
C PHE A 399 -29.61 2.49 22.88
N SER A 400 -30.80 2.37 23.46
CA SER A 400 -31.97 1.83 22.77
C SER A 400 -32.37 2.73 21.60
N THR A 401 -33.06 2.15 20.61
CA THR A 401 -33.52 2.88 19.41
C THR A 401 -34.44 4.05 19.73
N ASP A 402 -35.14 4.01 20.87
CA ASP A 402 -36.01 5.08 21.36
C ASP A 402 -35.31 6.05 22.34
N GLY A 403 -34.02 5.84 22.62
CA GLY A 403 -33.21 6.65 23.54
C GLY A 403 -33.54 6.48 25.03
N SER A 404 -34.57 5.71 25.39
CA SER A 404 -35.07 5.60 26.77
C SER A 404 -34.17 4.78 27.69
N HIS A 405 -33.37 3.88 27.12
CA HIS A 405 -32.51 2.95 27.85
C HIS A 405 -31.07 3.01 27.36
N LEU A 406 -30.15 2.77 28.29
CA LEU A 406 -28.73 2.60 28.01
C LEU A 406 -28.32 1.20 28.49
N VAL A 407 -27.54 0.50 27.67
CA VAL A 407 -26.92 -0.76 28.03
C VAL A 407 -25.42 -0.59 28.06
N SER A 408 -24.78 -1.06 29.14
CA SER A 408 -23.33 -1.10 29.25
C SER A 408 -22.82 -2.50 29.55
N ALA A 409 -21.70 -2.84 28.91
CA ALA A 409 -20.98 -4.09 29.16
C ALA A 409 -19.52 -3.79 29.50
N SER A 410 -19.08 -4.24 30.67
CA SER A 410 -17.69 -4.18 31.14
C SER A 410 -17.00 -5.53 31.03
N PHE A 411 -15.67 -5.53 30.93
CA PHE A 411 -14.89 -6.75 30.78
C PHE A 411 -15.15 -7.75 31.92
N ARG A 412 -15.47 -9.01 31.59
CA ARG A 412 -15.73 -10.11 32.53
C ARG A 412 -16.78 -9.77 33.61
N SER A 413 -17.80 -9.02 33.23
CA SER A 413 -18.82 -8.55 34.17
C SER A 413 -20.21 -8.62 33.57
N ALA A 414 -21.21 -8.44 34.41
CA ALA A 414 -22.60 -8.46 33.98
C ALA A 414 -22.96 -7.21 33.17
N ILE A 415 -23.84 -7.39 32.20
CA ILE A 415 -24.40 -6.33 31.37
C ILE A 415 -25.42 -5.57 32.22
N LYS A 416 -25.40 -4.24 32.19
CA LYS A 416 -26.29 -3.40 32.98
C LYS A 416 -27.20 -2.58 32.09
N LEU A 417 -28.48 -2.54 32.47
CA LEU A 417 -29.51 -1.74 31.84
C LEU A 417 -29.84 -0.53 32.73
N TRP A 418 -29.89 0.65 32.14
CA TRP A 418 -30.08 1.93 32.83
C TRP A 418 -31.22 2.73 32.20
N ASP A 419 -31.95 3.48 33.02
CA ASP A 419 -32.93 4.48 32.55
C ASP A 419 -32.21 5.78 32.20
N CYS A 420 -32.38 6.26 30.97
CA CYS A 420 -31.70 7.46 30.48
C CYS A 420 -32.27 8.78 31.03
N ARG A 421 -33.42 8.75 31.71
CA ARG A 421 -34.06 9.95 32.28
C ARG A 421 -33.41 10.37 33.60
N ASN A 422 -33.05 9.40 34.43
CA ASN A 422 -32.52 9.65 35.78
C ASN A 422 -31.23 8.88 36.10
N GLY A 423 -30.76 8.02 35.19
CA GLY A 423 -29.59 7.16 35.40
C GLY A 423 -29.81 6.03 36.40
N ALA A 424 -31.05 5.69 36.75
CA ALA A 424 -31.34 4.57 37.62
C ALA A 424 -31.01 3.25 36.92
N ARG A 425 -30.45 2.29 37.66
CA ARG A 425 -30.23 0.94 37.15
C ARG A 425 -31.56 0.19 37.13
N ILE A 426 -31.99 -0.24 35.95
CA ILE A 426 -33.21 -1.03 35.75
C ILE A 426 -32.92 -2.50 36.04
N GLY A 427 -31.81 -3.02 35.52
CA GLY A 427 -31.57 -4.46 35.53
C GLY A 427 -30.12 -4.86 35.31
N THR A 428 -29.86 -6.16 35.42
CA THR A 428 -28.55 -6.74 35.12
C THR A 428 -28.68 -8.11 34.53
N LEU A 429 -28.06 -8.27 33.38
CA LEU A 429 -28.11 -9.46 32.56
C LEU A 429 -26.76 -10.15 32.69
N LYS A 430 -26.78 -11.46 32.92
CA LYS A 430 -25.58 -12.29 32.93
C LYS A 430 -25.52 -13.03 31.58
N PRO A 431 -24.57 -12.69 30.70
CA PRO A 431 -24.40 -13.43 29.46
C PRO A 431 -23.94 -14.86 29.75
N THR A 432 -24.21 -15.79 28.82
CA THR A 432 -23.80 -17.19 28.92
C THR A 432 -22.28 -17.33 29.00
N ASN A 433 -21.56 -16.53 28.22
CA ASN A 433 -20.10 -16.48 28.24
C ASN A 433 -19.58 -15.16 28.83
N PRO A 434 -18.41 -15.18 29.50
CA PRO A 434 -17.92 -14.03 30.28
C PRO A 434 -17.48 -12.84 29.43
N THR A 435 -17.15 -13.04 28.16
CA THR A 435 -16.57 -12.01 27.29
C THR A 435 -17.57 -11.53 26.25
N VAL A 436 -18.20 -10.38 26.49
CA VAL A 436 -19.05 -9.69 25.50
C VAL A 436 -18.17 -9.09 24.40
N THR A 437 -18.52 -9.33 23.14
CA THR A 437 -17.78 -8.81 21.97
C THR A 437 -18.54 -7.75 21.20
N SER A 438 -19.87 -7.81 21.18
CA SER A 438 -20.71 -6.84 20.50
C SER A 438 -22.12 -6.84 21.09
N MET A 439 -22.77 -5.69 21.04
CA MET A 439 -24.16 -5.50 21.44
C MET A 439 -24.86 -4.64 20.39
N VAL A 440 -26.14 -4.91 20.12
CA VAL A 440 -26.97 -4.09 19.24
C VAL A 440 -28.43 -4.12 19.69
N PHE A 441 -29.11 -2.98 19.57
CA PHE A 441 -30.55 -2.88 19.77
C PHE A 441 -31.29 -3.12 18.46
N LEU A 442 -32.28 -4.00 18.48
CA LEU A 442 -33.13 -4.35 17.36
C LEU A 442 -34.59 -4.25 17.78
N ARG A 443 -35.27 -3.14 17.44
CA ARG A 443 -36.73 -2.95 17.62
C ARG A 443 -37.24 -3.37 19.02
N GLY A 444 -36.59 -2.88 20.09
CA GLY A 444 -36.98 -3.18 21.48
C GLY A 444 -36.36 -4.47 22.07
N MET A 445 -35.50 -5.16 21.32
CA MET A 445 -34.71 -6.28 21.81
C MET A 445 -33.23 -5.91 21.85
N LEU A 446 -32.50 -6.43 22.83
CA LEU A 446 -31.05 -6.35 22.92
C LEU A 446 -30.44 -7.67 22.44
N ALA A 447 -29.67 -7.63 21.35
CA ALA A 447 -28.86 -8.75 20.91
C ALA A 447 -27.44 -8.59 21.44
N VAL A 448 -26.91 -9.63 22.07
CA VAL A 448 -25.57 -9.65 22.67
C VAL A 448 -24.80 -10.83 22.14
N ARG A 449 -23.62 -10.57 21.56
CA ARG A 449 -22.65 -11.60 21.23
C ARG A 449 -21.65 -11.76 22.38
N SER A 450 -21.49 -12.99 22.87
CA SER A 450 -20.52 -13.33 23.91
C SER A 450 -19.68 -14.55 23.50
N GLN A 451 -18.45 -14.65 24.00
CA GLN A 451 -17.53 -15.75 23.69
C GLN A 451 -16.77 -16.24 24.91
N THR A 452 -16.32 -17.49 24.88
CA THR A 452 -15.36 -18.04 25.86
C THR A 452 -13.97 -17.46 25.65
N ASP A 453 -13.11 -17.54 26.68
CA ASP A 453 -11.75 -17.01 26.61
C ASP A 453 -10.93 -17.70 25.51
N HIS A 454 -10.03 -16.93 24.89
CA HIS A 454 -9.21 -17.35 23.75
C HIS A 454 -8.27 -18.53 24.06
N ASP A 455 -8.04 -18.84 25.33
CA ASP A 455 -7.18 -19.95 25.79
C ASP A 455 -7.91 -21.31 25.86
N SER A 456 -9.16 -21.37 25.42
CA SER A 456 -9.91 -22.63 25.34
C SER A 456 -9.69 -23.32 23.99
N ASP A 457 -9.43 -24.63 23.99
CA ASP A 457 -9.20 -25.47 22.79
C ASP A 457 -10.35 -25.44 21.76
N SER A 458 -11.50 -24.88 22.13
CA SER A 458 -12.62 -24.58 21.22
C SER A 458 -13.39 -23.35 21.71
N PRO A 459 -13.10 -22.13 21.18
CA PRO A 459 -13.84 -20.94 21.59
C PRO A 459 -15.30 -21.06 21.14
N LYS A 460 -16.22 -21.10 22.10
CA LYS A 460 -17.66 -21.08 21.85
C LYS A 460 -18.13 -19.64 21.84
N SER A 461 -18.93 -19.28 20.84
CA SER A 461 -19.56 -17.97 20.76
C SER A 461 -21.06 -18.12 20.66
N ASP A 462 -21.78 -17.39 21.49
CA ASP A 462 -23.24 -17.38 21.52
C ASP A 462 -23.76 -15.98 21.21
N ILE A 463 -24.94 -15.93 20.60
CA ILE A 463 -25.75 -14.73 20.47
C ILE A 463 -26.98 -14.93 21.35
N THR A 464 -27.19 -14.05 22.32
CA THR A 464 -28.36 -14.06 23.20
C THR A 464 -29.22 -12.85 22.91
N LEU A 465 -30.53 -13.07 22.80
CA LEU A 465 -31.52 -12.02 22.60
C LEU A 465 -32.27 -11.80 23.92
N TRP A 466 -32.42 -10.54 24.31
CA TRP A 466 -33.11 -10.14 25.53
C TRP A 466 -34.21 -9.16 25.18
N ASP A 467 -35.40 -9.36 25.75
CA ASP A 467 -36.44 -8.32 25.75
C ASP A 467 -36.02 -7.25 26.78
N THR A 468 -36.13 -5.97 26.43
CA THR A 468 -35.75 -4.90 27.37
C THR A 468 -36.86 -4.52 28.34
N LYS A 469 -38.06 -5.08 28.19
CA LYS A 469 -39.23 -4.85 29.05
C LYS A 469 -39.42 -5.94 30.11
N THR A 470 -38.93 -7.15 29.88
CA THR A 470 -39.10 -8.33 30.77
C THR A 470 -37.77 -9.04 30.96
#